data_AF-A0A9X9A3F7-F1
#
_entry.id   AF-A0A9X9A3F7-F1
#
_cell.length_a   1.000
_cell.length_b   1.000
_cell.length_c   1.000
_cell.angle_alpha   90.00
_cell.angle_beta   90.00
_cell.angle_gamma   90.00
#
_symmetry.space_group_name_H-M   'P 1'
#
loop_
_entity.id
_entity.type
_entity.pdbx_description
1 polymer ?
#
loop_
_entity_poly.entity_id
_entity_poly.type
_entity_poly.pdbx_seq_one_letter_code
_entity_poly.pdbx_strand_id
1 'polypeptide(L)' 'MDKNLKKDLKIRHITMISIGGVIGAGLFVGSGAVVHSAGPGSIVSYALAGLLVIFVMRM' A
#
# COMPACT_ATOMS: atom_id res chain seq x y z
N MET A 1 34.41 -8.84 -0.89
CA MET A 1 33.52 -9.11 0.27
C MET A 1 32.12 -9.29 -0.28
N ASP A 2 31.91 -10.42 -0.92
CA ASP A 2 30.74 -10.73 -1.74
C ASP A 2 29.56 -11.03 -0.85
N LYS A 3 28.72 -10.02 -0.61
CA LYS A 3 27.43 -10.18 0.06
C LYS A 3 26.47 -10.91 -0.88
N ASN A 4 26.64 -12.23 -0.98
CA ASN A 4 25.65 -13.13 -1.57
C ASN A 4 24.40 -13.10 -0.67
N LEU A 5 23.49 -12.16 -0.95
CA LEU A 5 22.17 -12.13 -0.34
C LEU A 5 21.47 -13.46 -0.65
N LYS A 6 21.25 -14.27 0.39
CA LYS A 6 20.45 -15.49 0.29
C LYS A 6 19.03 -15.08 -0.08
N LYS A 7 18.66 -15.26 -1.36
CA LYS A 7 17.31 -15.03 -1.89
C LYS A 7 16.37 -16.15 -1.41
N ASP A 8 16.05 -16.16 -0.11
CA ASP A 8 15.08 -17.10 0.51
C ASP A 8 13.78 -16.39 0.91
N LEU A 9 13.43 -15.31 0.19
CA LEU A 9 12.15 -14.63 0.38
C LEU A 9 11.04 -15.45 -0.25
N LYS A 10 10.42 -16.30 0.57
CA LYS A 10 9.16 -16.97 0.24
C LYS A 10 8.07 -15.94 -0.03
N ILE A 11 7.09 -16.33 -0.85
CA ILE A 11 5.91 -15.50 -1.18
C ILE A 11 5.30 -14.88 0.08
N ARG A 12 5.19 -15.64 1.18
CA ARG A 12 4.65 -15.15 2.46
C ARG A 12 5.43 -13.95 3.03
N HIS A 13 6.76 -13.93 2.92
CA HIS A 13 7.58 -12.82 3.37
C HIS A 13 7.33 -11.59 2.50
N ILE A 14 7.25 -11.77 1.18
CA ILE A 14 6.97 -10.69 0.23
C ILE A 14 5.57 -10.10 0.52
N THR A 15 4.56 -10.94 0.74
CA THR A 15 3.21 -10.49 1.11
C THR A 15 3.23 -9.71 2.43
N MET A 16 3.93 -10.18 3.46
CA MET A 16 4.03 -9.45 4.73
C MET A 16 4.75 -8.10 4.59
N ILE A 17 5.81 -8.03 3.77
CA ILE A 17 6.51 -6.77 3.47
C ILE A 17 5.56 -5.79 2.77
N SER A 18 4.82 -6.26 1.76
CA SER A 18 3.86 -5.43 1.04
C SER A 18 2.74 -4.92 1.93
N ILE A 19 2.17 -5.78 2.79
CA ILE A 19 1.13 -5.39 3.76
C ILE A 19 1.68 -4.34 4.72
N GLY A 20 2.87 -4.56 5.29
CA GLY A 20 3.51 -3.61 6.20
C GLY A 20 3.78 -2.25 5.55
N GLY A 21 4.28 -2.24 4.31
CA GLY A 21 4.54 -1.01 3.57
C GLY A 21 3.27 -0.23 3.21
N VAL A 22 2.23 -0.92 2.73
CA VAL A 22 0.96 -0.29 2.35
C VAL A 22 0.22 0.25 3.57
N ILE A 23 0.20 -0.47 4.70
CA ILE A 23 -0.47 0.03 5.91
C ILE A 23 0.34 1.15 6.56
N GLY A 24 1.66 1.00 6.71
CA GLY A 24 2.52 1.97 7.39
C GLY A 24 2.71 3.27 6.61
N ALA A 25 3.46 3.23 5.52
CA ALA A 25 3.78 4.41 4.73
C ALA A 25 2.60 4.87 3.86
N GLY A 26 1.85 3.93 3.28
CA GLY A 26 0.71 4.25 2.42
C GLY A 26 -0.47 4.82 3.22
N LEU A 27 -1.06 3.99 4.08
CA LEU A 27 -2.33 4.32 4.74
C LEU A 27 -2.11 5.29 5.91
N PHE A 28 -1.13 5.10 6.79
CA PHE A 28 -0.97 6.01 7.93
C PHE A 28 -0.27 7.32 7.56
N VAL A 29 0.94 7.26 7.01
CA VAL A 29 1.71 8.47 6.69
C VAL A 29 1.05 9.26 5.55
N GLY A 30 0.59 8.57 4.50
CA GLY A 30 -0.11 9.19 3.38
C GLY A 30 -1.48 9.76 3.75
N SER A 31 -2.34 9.00 4.45
CA SER A 31 -3.70 9.49 4.75
C SER A 31 -3.70 10.68 5.70
N GLY A 32 -2.75 10.79 6.64
CA GLY A 32 -2.67 11.96 7.52
C GLY A 32 -2.61 13.28 6.72
N ALA A 33 -1.75 13.32 5.70
CA ALA A 33 -1.63 14.49 4.81
C ALA A 33 -2.86 14.70 3.93
N VAL A 34 -3.44 13.61 3.39
CA VAL A 34 -4.63 13.67 2.51
C VAL A 34 -5.88 14.10 3.30
N VAL A 35 -6.08 13.58 4.50
CA VAL A 35 -7.21 13.95 5.36
C VAL A 35 -7.06 15.40 5.84
N HIS A 36 -5.84 15.85 6.17
CA HIS A 36 -5.59 17.23 6.56
C HIS A 36 -5.87 18.23 5.43
N SER A 37 -5.53 17.87 4.19
CA SER A 37 -5.71 18.75 3.02
C SER A 37 -7.10 18.67 2.38
N ALA A 38 -7.64 17.46 2.19
CA ALA A 38 -8.92 17.22 1.51
C ALA A 38 -10.13 17.10 2.46
N GLY A 39 -9.90 17.00 3.77
CA GLY A 39 -10.96 16.85 4.76
C GLY A 39 -11.79 15.57 4.55
N PRO A 40 -13.11 15.59 4.78
CA PRO A 40 -13.99 14.43 4.62
C PRO A 40 -13.99 13.82 3.22
N GLY A 41 -13.63 14.60 2.19
CA GLY A 41 -13.54 14.14 0.80
C GLY A 41 -12.49 13.05 0.58
N SER A 42 -11.51 12.93 1.49
CA SER A 42 -10.51 11.85 1.49
C SER A 42 -11.13 10.45 1.46
N ILE A 43 -12.27 10.25 2.14
CA ILE A 43 -12.98 8.97 2.17
C ILE A 43 -13.47 8.58 0.78
N VAL A 44 -14.07 9.54 0.06
CA VAL A 44 -14.59 9.32 -1.29
C VAL A 44 -13.45 9.03 -2.27
N SER A 45 -12.33 9.75 -2.14
CA SER A 45 -11.13 9.53 -2.95
C SER A 45 -10.55 8.13 -2.73
N TYR A 46 -10.46 7.67 -1.47
CA TYR A 46 -10.01 6.30 -1.17
C TYR A 46 -10.97 5.24 -1.69
N ALA A 47 -12.28 5.46 -1.59
CA ALA A 47 -13.28 4.55 -2.11
C ALA A 47 -13.17 4.41 -3.65
N LEU A 48 -13.04 5.53 -4.37
CA LEU A 48 -12.85 5.54 -5.82
C LEU A 48 -11.54 4.88 -6.24
N ALA A 49 -10.44 5.18 -5.55
CA ALA A 49 -9.15 4.56 -5.81
C ALA A 49 -9.19 3.04 -5.61
N GLY A 50 -9.83 2.56 -4.53
CA GLY A 50 -10.02 1.13 -4.27
C GLY A 50 -10.87 0.46 -5.36
N LEU A 51 -11.92 1.15 -5.83
CA LEU A 51 -12.78 0.66 -6.90
C LEU A 51 -12.00 0.50 -8.22
N LEU A 52 -11.16 1.47 -8.57
CA LEU A 52 -10.27 1.39 -9.73
C LEU A 52 -9.29 0.21 -9.62
N VAL A 53 -8.70 -0.03 -8.44
CA VAL A 53 -7.81 -1.18 -8.23
C VAL A 53 -8.54 -2.50 -8.44
N ILE A 54 -9.78 -2.63 -7.93
CA ILE A 54 -10.60 -3.83 -8.16
C ILE A 54 -10.86 -4.04 -9.65
N PHE A 55 -11.18 -2.98 -10.40
CA PHE A 55 -11.37 -3.08 -11.85
C PHE A 55 -10.10 -3.53 -12.56
N VAL A 56 -8.93 -2.99 -12.20
CA VAL A 56 -7.65 -3.38 -12.81
C VAL A 56 -7.29 -4.82 -12.51
N MET A 57 -7.56 -5.31 -11.30
CA MET A 57 -7.24 -6.70 -10.93
C MET A 57 -8.25 -7.73 -11.45
N ARG A 58 -9.44 -7.27 -11.89
CA ARG A 58 -10.54 -8.14 -12.33
C ARG A 58 -10.81 -8.08 -13.85
N MET A 59 -10.19 -7.15 -14.57
CA MET A 59 -10.05 -7.20 -16.03
C MET A 59 -8.91 -8.14 -16.41
#